data_AF-W8NUW9-F1
#
_entry.id   AF-W8NUW9-F1
#
_cell.length_a   1.000
_cell.length_b   1.000
_cell.length_c   1.000
_cell.angle_alpha   90.00
_cell.angle_beta   90.00
_cell.angle_gamma   90.00
#
_symmetry.space_group_name_H-M   'P 1'
#
loop_
_entity.id
_entity.type
_entity.pdbx_description
1 polymer ?
#
loop_
_entity_poly.entity_id
_entity_poly.type
_entity_poly.pdbx_seq_one_letter_code
_entity_poly.pdbx_strand_id
1 'polypeptide(L)'
;MRRVAYALLLIVGIALIVMPLSVPRFKSDAPYSVLNTGPDGTSRFGALLYHSGKVVPVLFPYSSFSEGNATLVMIEPDVSLGAGELEVLRSFIEKGGTLLLATDSDVGNSILRELGLKQRVSSEKALTITFLNGLPATREVLGSLARGVPFVALREPSVILGAQNPILFTSNATMFRGSYGRFPLADEVPYGKGRIIIISDPGIFTNALFDENEPFLRNLIAGLPKTFYIDEAHHRDLNPYSSGTVVIQRAVNRKLVFYYVLFVALVVFFVESGLALRFLAWSLGLVFSILEKLFGSEESLEDILRRLEARGYDGDKLKRLIEEIETGSKLGGAHGR
;
A
#
# COMPACT_ATOMS: atom_id res chain seq x y z
N MET A 1 -23.32 1.42 -42.08
CA MET A 1 -23.07 1.16 -40.64
C MET A 1 -21.59 1.18 -40.26
N ARG A 2 -20.69 0.46 -40.97
CA ARG A 2 -19.23 0.41 -40.61
C ARG A 2 -18.51 1.76 -40.59
N ARG A 3 -18.73 2.61 -41.61
CA ARG A 3 -18.17 3.97 -41.66
C ARG A 3 -18.57 4.85 -40.47
N VAL A 4 -19.80 4.69 -39.97
CA VAL A 4 -20.30 5.41 -38.79
C VAL A 4 -19.58 4.92 -37.53
N ALA A 5 -19.32 3.61 -37.42
CA ALA A 5 -18.58 3.04 -36.30
C ALA A 5 -17.13 3.55 -36.25
N TYR A 6 -16.45 3.69 -37.40
CA TYR A 6 -15.10 4.25 -37.45
C TYR A 6 -15.05 5.73 -37.07
N ALA A 7 -16.02 6.51 -37.56
CA ALA A 7 -16.16 7.91 -37.18
C ALA A 7 -16.39 8.04 -35.66
N LEU A 8 -17.27 7.22 -35.08
CA LEU A 8 -17.51 7.19 -33.63
C LEU A 8 -16.25 6.81 -32.84
N LEU A 9 -15.49 5.80 -33.27
CA LEU A 9 -14.27 5.37 -32.59
C LEU A 9 -13.19 6.47 -32.58
N LEU A 10 -13.10 7.21 -33.69
CA LEU A 10 -12.19 8.35 -33.81
C LEU A 10 -12.63 9.49 -32.89
N ILE A 11 -13.92 9.84 -32.89
CA ILE A 11 -14.49 10.90 -32.04
C ILE A 11 -14.33 10.56 -30.55
N VAL A 12 -14.72 9.35 -30.13
CA VAL A 12 -14.66 8.92 -28.72
C VAL A 12 -13.23 8.87 -28.21
N GLY A 13 -12.30 8.33 -29.00
CA GLY A 13 -10.91 8.25 -28.54
C GLY A 13 -10.22 9.60 -28.48
N ILE A 14 -10.46 10.49 -29.45
CA ILE A 14 -9.98 11.87 -29.34
C ILE A 14 -10.62 12.55 -28.13
N ALA A 15 -11.93 12.36 -27.91
CA ALA A 15 -12.61 12.91 -26.74
C ALA A 15 -11.96 12.41 -25.43
N LEU A 16 -11.64 11.12 -25.29
CA LEU A 16 -10.96 10.59 -24.10
C LEU A 16 -9.53 11.11 -23.90
N ILE A 17 -8.80 11.39 -25.00
CA ILE A 17 -7.46 11.98 -24.93
C ILE A 17 -7.52 13.44 -24.47
N VAL A 18 -8.52 14.18 -24.95
CA VAL A 18 -8.70 15.62 -24.70
C VAL A 18 -9.47 15.90 -23.41
N MET A 19 -10.30 14.94 -22.94
CA MET A 19 -11.10 15.11 -21.73
C MET A 19 -10.19 15.42 -20.54
N PRO A 20 -10.51 16.48 -19.78
CA PRO A 20 -9.69 16.85 -18.64
C PRO A 20 -9.78 15.77 -17.55
N LEU A 21 -8.69 15.58 -16.81
CA LEU A 21 -8.75 14.74 -15.61
C LEU A 21 -9.23 15.59 -14.44
N SER A 22 -10.27 15.10 -13.78
CA SER A 22 -10.70 15.61 -12.49
C SER A 22 -10.04 14.80 -11.39
N VAL A 23 -9.16 15.42 -10.61
CA VAL A 23 -8.58 14.81 -9.42
C VAL A 23 -9.27 15.40 -8.19
N PRO A 24 -9.87 14.57 -7.31
CA PRO A 24 -10.45 15.07 -6.08
C PRO A 24 -9.35 15.65 -5.19
N ARG A 25 -9.60 16.82 -4.64
CA ARG A 25 -8.74 17.51 -3.69
C ARG A 25 -9.53 17.72 -2.41
N PHE A 26 -9.00 17.20 -1.32
CA PHE A 26 -9.54 17.38 0.03
C PHE A 26 -8.63 18.33 0.79
N LYS A 27 -9.21 19.30 1.49
CA LYS A 27 -8.51 20.10 2.50
C LYS A 27 -9.29 20.06 3.80
N SER A 28 -8.57 20.07 4.90
CA SER A 28 -9.10 20.17 6.26
C SER A 28 -8.35 21.28 7.02
N ASP A 29 -8.92 21.74 8.12
CA ASP A 29 -8.34 22.67 9.09
C ASP A 29 -8.07 21.96 10.42
N ALA A 30 -8.37 20.66 10.49
CA ALA A 30 -8.01 19.79 11.60
C ALA A 30 -6.50 19.93 11.90
N PRO A 31 -6.12 20.26 13.14
CA PRO A 31 -4.73 20.20 13.57
C PRO A 31 -4.13 18.82 13.29
N TYR A 32 -2.84 18.76 13.02
CA TYR A 32 -2.07 17.54 12.78
C TYR A 32 -2.47 16.69 11.55
N SER A 33 -3.57 17.04 10.85
CA SER A 33 -3.99 16.39 9.61
C SER A 33 -3.05 16.71 8.44
N VAL A 34 -2.79 15.70 7.61
CA VAL A 34 -2.07 15.83 6.34
C VAL A 34 -2.85 16.63 5.30
N LEU A 35 -4.16 16.75 5.48
CA LEU A 35 -5.04 17.55 4.62
C LEU A 35 -5.05 19.03 5.04
N ASN A 36 -4.45 19.37 6.18
CA ASN A 36 -4.33 20.73 6.67
C ASN A 36 -3.03 21.39 6.20
N THR A 37 -3.20 22.43 5.37
CA THR A 37 -2.10 23.23 4.81
C THR A 37 -1.72 24.44 5.66
N GLY A 38 -2.45 24.71 6.75
CA GLY A 38 -2.13 25.75 7.72
C GLY A 38 -0.94 25.39 8.62
N PRO A 39 -0.50 26.29 9.50
CA PRO A 39 0.68 26.08 10.36
C PRO A 39 0.62 24.82 11.23
N ASP A 40 -0.57 24.49 11.75
CA ASP A 40 -0.78 23.37 12.67
C ASP A 40 -1.06 22.04 11.98
N GLY A 41 -1.20 22.02 10.66
CA GLY A 41 -1.36 20.79 9.87
C GLY A 41 -0.03 20.10 9.57
N THR A 42 -0.06 18.93 8.93
CA THR A 42 1.12 18.12 8.59
C THR A 42 1.28 17.88 7.08
N SER A 43 0.59 18.67 6.24
CA SER A 43 0.61 18.51 4.78
C SER A 43 2.01 18.48 4.14
N ARG A 44 2.98 19.23 4.67
CA ARG A 44 4.36 19.23 4.18
C ARG A 44 5.07 17.90 4.48
N PHE A 45 4.81 17.33 5.65
CA PHE A 45 5.27 15.98 6.00
C PHE A 45 4.60 14.92 5.11
N GLY A 46 3.30 15.06 4.85
CA GLY A 46 2.60 14.22 3.86
C GLY A 46 3.23 14.27 2.47
N ALA A 47 3.57 15.46 1.98
CA ALA A 47 4.27 15.62 0.71
C ALA A 47 5.65 14.94 0.74
N LEU A 48 6.38 15.03 1.86
CA LEU A 48 7.65 14.35 2.04
C LEU A 48 7.50 12.82 1.98
N LEU A 49 6.46 12.26 2.60
CA LEU A 49 6.13 10.83 2.50
C LEU A 49 5.80 10.43 1.07
N TYR A 50 4.98 11.22 0.38
CA TYR A 50 4.59 10.98 -1.02
C TYR A 50 5.78 10.98 -1.98
N HIS A 51 6.75 11.86 -1.77
CA HIS A 51 7.99 11.86 -2.55
C HIS A 51 8.91 10.68 -2.23
N SER A 52 8.76 10.05 -1.07
CA SER A 52 9.65 8.99 -0.60
C SER A 52 9.09 7.58 -0.85
N GLY A 53 7.79 7.44 -1.11
CA GLY A 53 7.13 6.15 -1.25
C GLY A 53 5.65 6.24 -1.59
N LYS A 54 4.95 5.12 -1.44
CA LYS A 54 3.50 5.01 -1.70
C LYS A 54 2.73 5.47 -0.47
N VAL A 55 1.90 6.48 -0.62
CA VAL A 55 1.03 7.00 0.45
C VAL A 55 -0.41 6.56 0.22
N VAL A 56 -1.04 6.04 1.26
CA VAL A 56 -2.45 5.64 1.29
C VAL A 56 -3.10 6.35 2.49
N PRO A 57 -3.89 7.42 2.27
CA PRO A 57 -4.63 8.04 3.36
C PRO A 57 -5.74 7.09 3.86
N VAL A 58 -5.85 6.95 5.16
CA VAL A 58 -6.86 6.14 5.85
C VAL A 58 -7.89 7.10 6.41
N LEU A 59 -8.96 7.31 5.64
CA LEU A 59 -10.04 8.26 5.95
C LEU A 59 -11.19 7.65 6.76
N PHE A 60 -11.18 6.32 6.89
CA PHE A 60 -12.20 5.57 7.60
C PHE A 60 -11.55 4.52 8.49
N PRO A 61 -12.24 4.12 9.57
CA PRO A 61 -11.87 2.97 10.37
C PRO A 61 -11.51 1.76 9.51
N TYR A 62 -10.38 1.13 9.79
CA TYR A 62 -9.80 0.11 8.92
C TYR A 62 -10.06 -1.30 9.44
N SER A 63 -10.47 -2.18 8.53
CA SER A 63 -10.68 -3.61 8.80
C SER A 63 -9.51 -4.49 8.39
N SER A 64 -8.61 -3.99 7.52
CA SER A 64 -7.37 -4.66 7.13
C SER A 64 -6.40 -3.69 6.47
N PHE A 65 -5.11 -4.02 6.52
CA PHE A 65 -4.08 -3.39 5.71
C PHE A 65 -3.69 -4.29 4.56
N SER A 66 -3.49 -3.71 3.37
CA SER A 66 -3.17 -4.46 2.15
C SER A 66 -1.74 -4.98 2.11
N GLU A 67 -0.80 -4.33 2.80
CA GLU A 67 0.62 -4.69 2.83
C GLU A 67 1.10 -4.86 4.29
N GLY A 68 1.76 -5.98 4.59
CA GLY A 68 2.27 -6.28 5.94
C GLY A 68 3.59 -5.59 6.29
N ASN A 69 4.38 -5.18 5.30
CA ASN A 69 5.63 -4.43 5.49
C ASN A 69 5.43 -2.96 5.10
N ALA A 70 4.64 -2.27 5.92
CA ALA A 70 4.28 -0.87 5.73
C ALA A 70 4.41 -0.11 7.04
N THR A 71 4.29 1.21 6.97
CA THR A 71 4.25 2.10 8.13
C THR A 71 2.85 2.67 8.27
N LEU A 72 2.21 2.48 9.41
CA LEU A 72 1.06 3.27 9.81
C LEU A 72 1.56 4.51 10.56
N VAL A 73 1.22 5.68 10.05
CA VAL A 73 1.56 6.99 10.62
C VAL A 73 0.30 7.53 11.26
N MET A 74 0.36 7.76 12.57
CA MET A 74 -0.73 8.29 13.38
C MET A 74 -0.17 9.48 14.17
N ILE A 75 -0.67 10.68 13.89
CA ILE A 75 -0.18 11.93 14.47
C ILE A 75 -1.32 12.57 15.24
N GLU A 76 -1.21 12.60 16.56
CA GLU A 76 -2.16 13.16 17.51
C GLU A 76 -3.62 12.69 17.31
N PRO A 77 -3.89 11.37 17.38
CA PRO A 77 -5.26 10.87 17.28
C PRO A 77 -6.09 11.37 18.48
N ASP A 78 -7.28 11.89 18.20
CA ASP A 78 -8.22 12.41 19.23
C ASP A 78 -9.52 11.59 19.32
N VAL A 79 -9.67 10.60 18.44
CA VAL A 79 -10.69 9.55 18.48
C VAL A 79 -10.05 8.24 18.91
N SER A 80 -10.64 7.57 19.90
CA SER A 80 -10.21 6.24 20.31
C SER A 80 -10.54 5.18 19.26
N LEU A 81 -9.63 4.23 19.07
CA LEU A 81 -9.83 3.11 18.15
C LEU A 81 -10.92 2.17 18.67
N GLY A 82 -11.69 1.59 17.76
CA GLY A 82 -12.58 0.49 18.08
C GLY A 82 -11.82 -0.80 18.38
N ALA A 83 -12.43 -1.72 19.14
CA ALA A 83 -11.80 -3.00 19.50
C ALA A 83 -11.41 -3.85 18.26
N GLY A 84 -12.19 -3.79 17.18
CA GLY A 84 -11.86 -4.47 15.93
C GLY A 84 -10.64 -3.86 15.23
N GLU A 85 -10.51 -2.53 15.25
CA GLU A 85 -9.38 -1.82 14.65
C GLU A 85 -8.09 -2.07 15.43
N LEU A 86 -8.17 -2.12 16.75
CA LEU A 86 -7.05 -2.45 17.62
C LEU A 86 -6.49 -3.84 17.29
N GLU A 87 -7.36 -4.83 17.05
CA GLU A 87 -6.92 -6.18 16.70
C GLU A 87 -6.25 -6.21 15.31
N VAL A 88 -6.78 -5.44 14.36
CA VAL A 88 -6.15 -5.25 13.04
C VAL A 88 -4.79 -4.59 13.18
N LEU A 89 -4.68 -3.54 13.99
CA LEU A 89 -3.44 -2.83 14.29
C LEU A 89 -2.41 -3.76 14.94
N ARG A 90 -2.82 -4.54 15.95
CA ARG A 90 -1.95 -5.53 16.61
C ARG A 90 -1.41 -6.53 15.60
N SER A 91 -2.29 -7.18 14.83
CA SER A 91 -1.90 -8.14 13.79
C SER A 91 -0.99 -7.51 12.73
N PHE A 92 -1.24 -6.26 12.35
CA PHE A 92 -0.40 -5.53 11.40
C PHE A 92 1.05 -5.38 11.88
N ILE A 93 1.22 -4.91 13.12
CA ILE A 93 2.55 -4.72 13.71
C ILE A 93 3.23 -6.07 13.92
N GLU A 94 2.51 -7.08 14.45
CA GLU A 94 3.05 -8.43 14.68
C GLU A 94 3.56 -9.10 13.40
N LYS A 95 2.95 -8.82 12.25
CA LYS A 95 3.35 -9.34 10.93
C LYS A 95 4.54 -8.60 10.31
N GLY A 96 5.05 -7.55 10.94
CA GLY A 96 6.20 -6.78 10.45
C GLY A 96 5.91 -5.30 10.16
N GLY A 97 4.68 -4.84 10.39
CA GLY A 97 4.31 -3.45 10.23
C GLY A 97 5.03 -2.54 11.24
N THR A 98 5.23 -1.28 10.87
CA THR A 98 5.71 -0.24 11.79
C THR A 98 4.55 0.69 12.14
N LEU A 99 4.31 0.93 13.43
CA LEU A 99 3.45 2.03 13.90
C LEU A 99 4.34 3.21 14.27
N LEU A 100 4.18 4.34 13.60
CA LEU A 100 4.71 5.64 14.01
C LEU A 100 3.58 6.41 14.70
N LEU A 101 3.60 6.43 16.03
CA LEU A 101 2.63 7.14 16.85
C LEU A 101 3.27 8.39 17.44
N ALA A 102 2.94 9.55 16.87
CA ALA A 102 3.27 10.84 17.47
C ALA A 102 2.08 11.30 18.29
N THR A 103 2.20 11.43 19.61
CA THR A 103 1.07 11.82 20.45
C THR A 103 1.50 12.42 21.78
N ASP A 104 0.72 13.36 22.30
CA ASP A 104 0.80 13.87 23.66
C ASP A 104 -0.51 13.79 24.46
N SER A 105 -1.54 13.12 23.91
CA SER A 105 -2.85 12.96 24.54
C SER A 105 -3.09 11.60 25.22
N ASP A 106 -4.17 11.57 25.99
CA ASP A 106 -4.67 10.35 26.65
C ASP A 106 -5.15 9.29 25.66
N VAL A 107 -5.62 9.70 24.47
CA VAL A 107 -6.05 8.78 23.40
C VAL A 107 -4.87 7.97 22.90
N GLY A 108 -3.75 8.63 22.59
CA GLY A 108 -2.50 7.96 22.25
C GLY A 108 -2.02 7.00 23.34
N ASN A 109 -2.11 7.42 24.60
CA ASN A 109 -1.81 6.56 25.75
C ASN A 109 -2.77 5.36 25.90
N SER A 110 -4.02 5.47 25.48
CA SER A 110 -4.97 4.34 25.45
C SER A 110 -4.50 3.29 24.46
N ILE A 111 -4.12 3.69 23.25
CA ILE A 111 -3.59 2.79 22.21
C ILE A 111 -2.34 2.05 22.73
N LEU A 112 -1.39 2.77 23.34
CA LEU A 112 -0.20 2.15 23.92
C LEU A 112 -0.55 1.12 25.01
N ARG A 113 -1.55 1.41 25.83
CA ARG A 113 -2.02 0.51 26.90
C ARG A 113 -2.70 -0.74 26.34
N GLU A 114 -3.55 -0.56 25.35
CA GLU A 114 -4.29 -1.61 24.67
C GLU A 114 -3.38 -2.55 23.86
N LEU A 115 -2.27 -2.03 23.33
CA LEU A 115 -1.20 -2.82 22.76
C LEU A 115 -0.34 -3.54 23.81
N GLY A 116 -0.51 -3.25 25.10
CA GLY A 116 0.21 -3.90 26.21
C GLY A 116 1.59 -3.29 26.51
N LEU A 117 1.88 -2.09 25.99
CA LEU A 117 3.15 -1.41 26.24
C LEU A 117 3.22 -0.80 27.63
N LYS A 118 4.45 -0.65 28.14
CA LYS A 118 4.72 0.01 29.44
C LYS A 118 4.93 1.53 29.28
N GLN A 119 5.31 1.98 28.09
CA GLN A 119 5.60 3.36 27.75
C GLN A 119 4.35 4.23 27.84
N ARG A 120 4.45 5.39 28.49
CA ARG A 120 3.37 6.38 28.56
C ARG A 120 3.90 7.77 28.31
N VAL A 121 3.21 8.55 27.49
CA VAL A 121 3.49 9.97 27.34
C VAL A 121 2.92 10.69 28.56
N SER A 122 3.74 11.48 29.25
CA SER A 122 3.33 12.26 30.41
C SER A 122 2.33 13.35 29.99
N SER A 123 1.27 13.54 30.78
CA SER A 123 0.36 14.69 30.63
C SER A 123 1.01 16.02 31.05
N GLU A 124 2.02 15.96 31.93
CA GLU A 124 2.85 17.12 32.28
C GLU A 124 3.87 17.38 31.16
N LYS A 125 3.92 18.62 30.69
CA LYS A 125 4.89 19.09 29.69
C LYS A 125 6.26 19.26 30.31
N ALA A 126 7.30 19.01 29.52
CA ALA A 126 8.68 19.31 29.89
C ALA A 126 8.97 20.79 29.66
N LEU A 127 9.48 21.48 30.69
CA LEU A 127 9.90 22.86 30.56
C LEU A 127 11.35 22.89 30.06
N THR A 128 11.52 23.17 28.76
CA THR A 128 12.85 23.38 28.20
C THR A 128 13.25 24.85 28.29
N ILE A 129 14.49 25.10 28.71
CA ILE A 129 15.14 26.42 28.67
C ILE A 129 16.13 26.53 27.51
N THR A 130 16.21 25.50 26.65
CA THR A 130 17.06 25.51 25.45
C THR A 130 16.24 25.95 24.26
N PHE A 131 16.56 27.14 23.74
CA PHE A 131 15.91 27.74 22.58
C PHE A 131 16.93 27.97 21.46
N LEU A 132 16.51 27.72 20.22
CA LEU A 132 17.23 28.09 19.01
C LEU A 132 16.25 28.81 18.09
N ASN A 133 16.64 29.98 17.58
CA ASN A 133 15.79 30.83 16.74
C ASN A 133 14.41 31.14 17.36
N GLY A 134 14.34 31.26 18.69
CA GLY A 134 13.09 31.51 19.42
C GLY A 134 12.19 30.28 19.60
N LEU A 135 12.61 29.10 19.13
CA LEU A 135 11.88 27.84 19.27
C LEU A 135 12.54 26.94 20.32
N PRO A 136 11.76 26.26 21.18
CA PRO A 136 12.23 25.12 21.96
C PRO A 136 12.99 24.14 21.07
N ALA A 137 14.19 23.72 21.45
CA ALA A 137 15.00 22.86 20.59
C ALA A 137 15.85 21.86 21.36
N THR A 138 16.17 20.74 20.70
CA THR A 138 17.10 19.74 21.19
C THR A 138 18.11 19.34 20.12
N ARG A 139 19.33 18.96 20.55
CA ARG A 139 20.36 18.37 19.68
C ARG A 139 20.60 16.90 20.02
N GLU A 140 19.89 16.38 21.01
CA GLU A 140 20.09 15.04 21.57
C GLU A 140 19.34 13.99 20.73
N VAL A 141 19.75 13.86 19.46
CA VAL A 141 19.26 12.86 18.51
C VAL A 141 20.27 11.71 18.46
N LEU A 142 19.81 10.46 18.47
CA LEU A 142 20.71 9.30 18.46
C LEU A 142 20.81 8.61 17.10
N GLY A 143 21.91 7.87 16.91
CA GLY A 143 22.11 6.93 15.81
C GLY A 143 22.06 7.58 14.43
N SER A 144 21.45 6.87 13.47
CA SER A 144 21.34 7.34 12.08
C SER A 144 20.46 8.57 11.90
N LEU A 145 19.59 8.87 12.88
CA LEU A 145 18.68 10.01 12.86
C LEU A 145 19.41 11.35 13.02
N ALA A 146 20.57 11.36 13.69
CA ALA A 146 21.34 12.57 13.97
C ALA A 146 22.12 13.11 12.75
N ARG A 147 22.24 12.32 11.66
CA ARG A 147 23.12 12.67 10.54
C ARG A 147 22.64 13.93 9.82
N GLY A 148 23.45 14.98 9.86
CA GLY A 148 23.13 16.26 9.23
C GLY A 148 21.96 17.01 9.88
N VAL A 149 21.55 16.62 11.09
CA VAL A 149 20.50 17.29 11.87
C VAL A 149 21.16 18.25 12.85
N PRO A 150 21.06 19.59 12.64
CA PRO A 150 21.69 20.56 13.54
C PRO A 150 20.98 20.65 14.90
N PHE A 151 19.65 20.54 14.87
CA PHE A 151 18.75 20.46 16.02
C PHE A 151 17.38 19.98 15.54
N VAL A 152 16.52 19.61 16.48
CA VAL A 152 15.09 19.36 16.28
C VAL A 152 14.32 20.43 17.03
N ALA A 153 13.48 21.17 16.33
CA ALA A 153 12.55 22.14 16.90
C ALA A 153 11.36 21.41 17.51
N LEU A 154 10.99 21.83 18.72
CA LEU A 154 9.94 21.28 19.54
C LEU A 154 8.86 22.36 19.74
N ARG A 155 7.63 21.94 20.07
CA ARG A 155 6.55 22.86 20.42
C ARG A 155 6.24 22.81 21.91
N GLU A 156 5.61 21.71 22.33
CA GLU A 156 5.22 21.47 23.72
C GLU A 156 5.62 20.04 24.11
N PRO A 157 6.94 19.79 24.24
CA PRO A 157 7.44 18.44 24.38
C PRO A 157 6.96 17.81 25.69
N SER A 158 6.40 16.61 25.59
CA SER A 158 6.03 15.77 26.75
C SER A 158 7.10 14.70 26.95
N VAL A 159 7.23 14.12 28.15
CA VAL A 159 8.23 13.06 28.42
C VAL A 159 7.63 11.68 28.26
N ILE A 160 8.38 10.75 27.63
CA ILE A 160 8.01 9.33 27.60
C ILE A 160 8.48 8.64 28.89
N LEU A 161 7.54 8.25 29.75
CA LEU A 161 7.80 7.46 30.94
C LEU A 161 7.98 5.98 30.56
N GLY A 162 8.98 5.33 31.16
CA GLY A 162 9.26 3.91 30.93
C GLY A 162 9.89 3.60 29.57
N ALA A 163 10.51 4.59 28.92
CA ALA A 163 11.25 4.40 27.67
C ALA A 163 12.40 3.39 27.85
N GLN A 164 12.62 2.54 26.84
CA GLN A 164 13.63 1.47 26.91
C GLN A 164 14.74 1.65 25.86
N ASN A 165 14.40 2.08 24.65
CA ASN A 165 15.34 2.34 23.57
C ASN A 165 15.09 3.75 23.01
N PRO A 166 15.35 4.80 23.82
CA PRO A 166 15.09 6.17 23.41
C PRO A 166 15.98 6.59 22.23
N ILE A 167 15.38 7.25 21.24
CA ILE A 167 16.06 7.70 20.00
C ILE A 167 16.16 9.22 19.88
N LEU A 168 15.37 9.95 20.68
CA LEU A 168 15.37 11.41 20.77
C LEU A 168 15.17 11.80 22.24
N PHE A 169 15.92 12.81 22.68
CA PHE A 169 15.78 13.37 24.03
C PHE A 169 15.59 14.88 24.00
N THR A 170 15.11 15.43 25.11
CA THR A 170 15.20 16.86 25.43
C THR A 170 16.67 17.28 25.62
N SER A 171 16.93 18.57 25.81
CA SER A 171 18.24 19.01 26.27
C SER A 171 18.48 18.60 27.74
N ASN A 172 19.75 18.57 28.16
CA ASN A 172 20.14 18.34 29.56
C ASN A 172 19.65 19.42 30.54
N ALA A 173 19.29 20.59 30.03
CA ALA A 173 18.82 21.74 30.80
C ALA A 173 17.29 21.73 31.02
N THR A 174 16.60 20.65 30.61
CA THR A 174 15.14 20.56 30.72
C THR A 174 14.72 20.26 32.16
N MET A 175 13.65 20.90 32.62
CA MET A 175 13.00 20.59 33.90
C MET A 175 11.74 19.76 33.66
N PHE A 176 11.62 18.67 34.42
CA PHE A 176 10.42 17.84 34.46
C PHE A 176 10.20 17.33 35.89
N ARG A 177 8.99 17.53 36.44
CA ARG A 177 8.62 17.12 37.81
C ARG A 177 9.62 17.55 38.89
N GLY A 178 10.09 18.80 38.79
CA GLY A 178 11.05 19.38 39.74
C GLY A 178 12.48 18.84 39.64
N SER A 179 12.78 17.99 38.66
CA SER A 179 14.12 17.47 38.38
C SER A 179 14.65 18.04 37.07
N TYR A 180 15.91 18.49 37.07
CA TYR A 180 16.61 18.85 35.85
C TYR A 180 17.29 17.63 35.24
N GLY A 181 17.27 17.55 33.91
CA GLY A 181 18.01 16.53 33.20
C GLY A 181 17.59 16.39 31.75
N ARG A 182 18.11 15.32 31.15
CA ARG A 182 17.78 14.90 29.78
C ARG A 182 16.67 13.84 29.86
N PHE A 183 15.55 14.08 29.19
CA PHE A 183 14.37 13.21 29.21
C PHE A 183 14.04 12.68 27.82
N PRO A 184 13.54 11.44 27.69
CA PRO A 184 13.22 10.85 26.39
C PRO A 184 11.97 11.48 25.77
N LEU A 185 12.07 11.83 24.49
CA LEU A 185 10.99 12.36 23.64
C LEU A 185 10.53 11.38 22.56
N ALA A 186 11.38 10.43 22.19
CA ALA A 186 11.00 9.35 21.31
C ALA A 186 11.60 8.02 21.76
N ASP A 187 10.84 6.95 21.62
CA ASP A 187 11.22 5.59 22.01
C ASP A 187 10.89 4.62 20.87
N GLU A 188 11.80 3.67 20.60
CA GLU A 188 11.55 2.59 19.64
C GLU A 188 11.32 1.28 20.40
N VAL A 189 10.16 0.67 20.19
CA VAL A 189 9.74 -0.53 20.91
C VAL A 189 9.52 -1.68 19.93
N PRO A 190 10.28 -2.79 20.05
CA PRO A 190 10.02 -3.97 19.23
C PRO A 190 8.66 -4.58 19.59
N TYR A 191 7.90 -5.03 18.60
CA TYR A 191 6.57 -5.61 18.81
C TYR A 191 6.28 -6.70 17.77
N GLY A 192 6.27 -7.96 18.21
CA GLY A 192 6.21 -9.10 17.30
C GLY A 192 7.37 -9.09 16.30
N LYS A 193 7.07 -9.15 14.98
CA LYS A 193 8.08 -8.99 13.91
C LYS A 193 8.29 -7.53 13.48
N GLY A 194 7.44 -6.63 13.95
CA GLY A 194 7.47 -5.20 13.64
C GLY A 194 7.98 -4.39 14.82
N ARG A 195 7.59 -3.11 14.83
CA ARG A 195 7.99 -2.15 15.87
C ARG A 195 7.02 -0.98 15.98
N ILE A 196 7.09 -0.30 17.11
CA ILE A 196 6.32 0.90 17.43
C ILE A 196 7.31 2.01 17.74
N ILE A 197 7.23 3.11 17.01
CA ILE A 197 8.01 4.33 17.25
C ILE A 197 7.06 5.34 17.88
N ILE A 198 7.34 5.72 19.11
CA ILE A 198 6.55 6.66 19.89
C ILE A 198 7.28 8.00 19.87
N ILE A 199 6.59 9.09 19.56
CA ILE A 199 7.12 10.46 19.64
C ILE A 199 6.16 11.30 20.46
N SER A 200 6.65 11.93 21.52
CA SER A 200 5.82 12.64 22.50
C SER A 200 5.54 14.11 22.17
N ASP A 201 6.03 14.60 21.03
CA ASP A 201 5.76 15.95 20.51
C ASP A 201 5.29 15.85 19.06
N PRO A 202 3.96 15.81 18.82
CA PRO A 202 3.38 15.85 17.47
C PRO A 202 3.75 17.13 16.70
N GLY A 203 4.07 18.22 17.41
CA GLY A 203 4.47 19.50 16.86
C GLY A 203 5.64 19.39 15.88
N ILE A 204 6.53 18.41 16.09
CA ILE A 204 7.68 18.13 15.22
C ILE A 204 7.28 17.94 13.75
N PHE A 205 6.09 17.39 13.49
CA PHE A 205 5.60 17.06 12.15
C PHE A 205 4.84 18.20 11.46
N THR A 206 4.53 19.27 12.18
CA THR A 206 3.66 20.32 11.66
C THR A 206 4.35 21.21 10.65
N ASN A 207 3.55 21.84 9.79
CA ASN A 207 4.02 22.70 8.72
C ASN A 207 4.82 23.90 9.27
N ALA A 208 4.48 24.39 10.46
CA ALA A 208 5.15 25.50 11.12
C ALA A 208 6.60 25.20 11.55
N LEU A 209 6.92 23.95 11.88
CA LEU A 209 8.27 23.51 12.29
C LEU A 209 8.96 22.67 11.22
N PHE A 210 8.35 22.54 10.04
CA PHE A 210 8.82 21.61 9.02
C PHE A 210 10.21 21.99 8.49
N ASP A 211 10.49 23.27 8.27
CA ASP A 211 11.77 23.70 7.68
C ASP A 211 12.95 23.38 8.60
N GLU A 212 12.79 23.59 9.91
CA GLU A 212 13.79 23.25 10.91
C GLU A 212 13.94 21.73 11.08
N ASN A 213 12.83 20.99 11.00
CA ASN A 213 12.79 19.55 11.26
C ASN A 213 12.98 18.68 10.01
N GLU A 214 13.01 19.25 8.80
CA GLU A 214 13.08 18.50 7.55
C GLU A 214 14.26 17.50 7.51
N PRO A 215 15.49 17.85 7.92
CA PRO A 215 16.59 16.90 7.94
C PRO A 215 16.33 15.69 8.85
N PHE A 216 15.73 15.93 10.02
CA PHE A 216 15.35 14.87 10.97
C PHE A 216 14.24 13.99 10.41
N LEU A 217 13.19 14.59 9.86
CA LEU A 217 12.05 13.88 9.27
C LEU A 217 12.49 13.02 8.07
N ARG A 218 13.41 13.52 7.24
CA ARG A 218 14.02 12.75 6.14
C ARG A 218 14.74 11.51 6.65
N ASN A 219 15.55 11.65 7.71
CA ASN A 219 16.27 10.53 8.30
C ASN A 219 15.31 9.52 8.94
N LEU A 220 14.24 9.98 9.59
CA LEU A 220 13.19 9.13 10.15
C LEU A 220 12.56 8.27 9.04
N ILE A 221 12.07 8.91 7.97
CA ILE A 221 11.44 8.22 6.83
C ILE A 221 12.41 7.28 6.10
N ALA A 222 13.71 7.63 6.05
CA ALA A 222 14.72 6.79 5.42
C ALA A 222 14.78 5.38 6.04
N GLY A 223 14.59 5.28 7.36
CA GLY A 223 14.58 4.01 8.11
C GLY A 223 13.27 3.25 8.10
N LEU A 224 12.21 3.76 7.44
CA LEU A 224 10.87 3.18 7.44
C LEU A 224 10.53 2.44 6.12
N PRO A 225 9.66 1.41 6.18
CA PRO A 225 9.03 0.83 4.98
C PRO A 225 8.35 1.90 4.12
N LYS A 226 8.49 1.79 2.79
CA LYS A 226 8.09 2.84 1.83
C LYS A 226 6.61 2.84 1.44
N THR A 227 5.80 2.00 2.08
CA THR A 227 4.34 2.10 2.01
C THR A 227 3.86 2.75 3.31
N PHE A 228 3.20 3.90 3.19
CA PHE A 228 2.73 4.70 4.31
C PHE A 228 1.21 4.74 4.32
N TYR A 229 0.60 4.20 5.37
CA TYR A 229 -0.79 4.46 5.71
C TYR A 229 -0.81 5.68 6.62
N ILE A 230 -1.53 6.74 6.26
CA ILE A 230 -1.66 7.94 7.10
C ILE A 230 -3.05 7.92 7.72
N ASP A 231 -3.11 7.82 9.03
CA ASP A 231 -4.36 7.81 9.78
C ASP A 231 -4.96 9.21 9.86
N GLU A 232 -6.08 9.39 9.17
CA GLU A 232 -6.90 10.61 9.24
C GLU A 232 -8.30 10.31 9.80
N ALA A 233 -8.65 9.02 9.90
CA ALA A 233 -9.92 8.55 10.42
C ALA A 233 -10.12 8.91 11.90
N HIS A 234 -9.04 9.08 12.66
CA HIS A 234 -9.07 9.36 14.09
C HIS A 234 -8.81 10.83 14.44
N HIS A 235 -9.18 11.74 13.53
CA HIS A 235 -9.30 13.17 13.80
C HIS A 235 -10.79 13.56 13.83
N ARG A 236 -11.33 13.97 14.99
CA ARG A 236 -12.75 14.36 15.17
C ARG A 236 -13.14 15.51 14.26
N ASP A 237 -12.23 16.47 14.11
CA ASP A 237 -12.43 17.69 13.33
C ASP A 237 -12.09 17.48 11.84
N LEU A 238 -11.97 16.23 11.38
CA LEU A 238 -11.81 15.91 9.96
C LEU A 238 -13.09 16.23 9.19
N ASN A 239 -13.34 17.52 8.97
CA ASN A 239 -14.36 18.02 8.08
C ASN A 239 -13.64 18.58 6.83
N PRO A 240 -13.69 17.88 5.68
CA PRO A 240 -13.10 18.40 4.47
C PRO A 240 -13.92 19.59 3.95
N TYR A 241 -13.71 20.78 4.52
CA TYR A 241 -14.44 22.01 4.18
C TYR A 241 -14.21 22.46 2.73
N SER A 242 -13.13 21.98 2.11
CA SER A 242 -12.87 22.16 0.69
C SER A 242 -12.64 20.80 0.04
N SER A 243 -13.75 20.10 -0.23
CA SER A 243 -13.78 19.05 -1.24
C SER A 243 -14.01 19.68 -2.61
N GLY A 244 -12.98 19.74 -3.43
CA GLY A 244 -13.07 20.24 -4.80
C GLY A 244 -12.49 19.24 -5.78
N THR A 245 -12.72 19.45 -7.06
CA THR A 245 -12.00 18.73 -8.12
C THR A 245 -11.06 19.70 -8.80
N VAL A 246 -9.77 19.38 -8.82
CA VAL A 246 -8.84 20.10 -9.71
C VAL A 246 -9.00 19.48 -11.09
N VAL A 247 -9.48 20.29 -12.02
CA VAL A 247 -9.60 19.93 -13.43
C VAL A 247 -8.26 20.20 -14.08
N ILE A 248 -7.48 19.15 -14.29
CA ILE A 248 -6.23 19.23 -15.04
C ILE A 248 -6.59 19.15 -16.53
N GLN A 249 -6.55 20.29 -17.20
CA GLN A 249 -6.64 20.33 -18.65
C GLN A 249 -5.39 19.66 -19.23
N ARG A 250 -5.59 18.51 -19.90
CA ARG A 250 -4.51 17.85 -20.63
C ARG A 250 -4.11 18.75 -21.80
N ALA A 251 -2.85 19.18 -21.82
CA ALA A 251 -2.27 19.75 -23.03
C ALA A 251 -2.33 18.67 -24.13
N VAL A 252 -3.04 18.95 -25.21
CA VAL A 252 -3.22 18.01 -26.32
C VAL A 252 -1.86 17.72 -26.94
N ASN A 253 -1.28 16.56 -26.62
CA ASN A 253 -0.05 16.12 -27.23
C ASN A 253 -0.34 15.71 -28.67
N ARG A 254 0.03 16.56 -29.63
CA ARG A 254 -0.18 16.34 -31.06
C ARG A 254 0.36 14.98 -31.53
N LYS A 255 1.45 14.48 -30.94
CA LYS A 255 2.01 13.16 -31.25
C LYS A 255 1.07 12.02 -30.83
N LEU A 256 0.49 12.09 -29.63
CA LEU A 256 -0.46 11.06 -29.16
C LEU A 256 -1.74 11.03 -29.99
N VAL A 257 -2.28 12.20 -30.34
CA VAL A 257 -3.45 12.28 -31.24
C VAL A 257 -3.12 11.71 -32.61
N PHE A 258 -1.94 12.04 -33.17
CA PHE A 258 -1.48 11.48 -34.44
C PHE A 258 -1.37 9.95 -34.40
N TYR A 259 -0.72 9.39 -33.37
CA TYR A 259 -0.62 7.94 -33.22
C TYR A 259 -1.97 7.26 -33.04
N TYR A 260 -2.90 7.89 -32.32
CA TYR A 260 -4.26 7.37 -32.19
C TYR A 260 -4.99 7.37 -33.54
N VAL A 261 -4.95 8.47 -34.29
CA VAL A 261 -5.56 8.55 -35.63
C VAL A 261 -4.94 7.53 -36.59
N LEU A 262 -3.61 7.38 -36.57
CA LEU A 262 -2.90 6.37 -37.37
C LEU A 262 -3.32 4.95 -36.97
N PHE A 263 -3.45 4.67 -35.67
CA PHE A 263 -3.94 3.40 -35.16
C PHE A 263 -5.36 3.10 -35.67
N VAL A 264 -6.28 4.05 -35.56
CA VAL A 264 -7.65 3.89 -36.10
C VAL A 264 -7.61 3.66 -37.62
N ALA A 265 -6.79 4.41 -38.37
CA ALA A 265 -6.64 4.24 -39.81
C ALA A 265 -6.11 2.85 -40.18
N LEU A 266 -5.13 2.33 -39.43
CA LEU A 266 -4.62 0.96 -39.59
C LEU A 266 -5.69 -0.08 -39.28
N VAL A 267 -6.48 0.11 -38.20
CA VAL A 267 -7.60 -0.78 -37.87
C VAL A 267 -8.64 -0.77 -38.99
N VAL A 268 -8.99 0.41 -39.52
CA VAL A 268 -9.92 0.53 -40.65
C VAL A 268 -9.36 -0.21 -41.87
N PHE A 269 -8.10 0.04 -42.23
CA PHE A 269 -7.44 -0.63 -43.36
C PHE A 269 -7.43 -2.15 -43.17
N PHE A 270 -7.09 -2.63 -41.97
CA PHE A 270 -7.00 -4.05 -41.65
C PHE A 270 -8.37 -4.77 -41.72
N VAL A 271 -9.44 -4.09 -41.29
CA VAL A 271 -10.80 -4.62 -41.35
C VAL A 271 -11.36 -4.58 -42.78
N GLU A 272 -11.17 -3.47 -43.51
CA GLU A 272 -11.73 -3.30 -44.86
C GLU A 272 -10.96 -4.07 -45.93
N SER A 273 -9.67 -4.34 -45.74
CA SER A 273 -8.88 -5.20 -46.63
C SER A 273 -9.23 -6.69 -46.54
N GLY A 274 -10.12 -7.08 -45.62
CA GLY A 274 -10.46 -8.49 -45.37
C GLY A 274 -9.33 -9.30 -44.72
N LEU A 275 -8.21 -8.64 -44.39
CA LEU A 275 -7.08 -9.24 -43.67
C LEU A 275 -7.48 -9.67 -42.26
N ALA A 276 -8.43 -8.97 -41.62
CA ALA A 276 -8.94 -9.35 -40.31
C ALA A 276 -9.50 -10.78 -40.26
N LEU A 277 -10.29 -11.19 -41.27
CA LEU A 277 -10.82 -12.56 -41.36
C LEU A 277 -9.71 -13.58 -41.62
N ARG A 278 -8.72 -13.25 -42.47
CA ARG A 278 -7.58 -14.11 -42.75
C ARG A 278 -6.67 -14.28 -41.53
N PHE A 279 -6.43 -13.21 -40.79
CA PHE A 279 -5.64 -13.22 -39.57
C PHE A 279 -6.36 -13.98 -38.45
N LEU A 280 -7.67 -13.84 -38.33
CA LEU A 280 -8.48 -14.55 -37.35
C LEU A 280 -8.58 -16.05 -37.68
N ALA A 281 -8.67 -16.41 -38.96
CA ALA A 281 -8.57 -17.80 -39.41
C ALA A 281 -7.17 -18.38 -39.17
N TRP A 282 -6.12 -17.61 -39.45
CA TRP A 282 -4.73 -18.01 -39.19
C TRP A 282 -4.45 -18.17 -37.70
N SER A 283 -4.93 -17.26 -36.85
CA SER A 283 -4.75 -17.34 -35.39
C SER A 283 -5.55 -18.49 -34.78
N LEU A 284 -6.79 -18.74 -35.24
CA LEU A 284 -7.55 -19.93 -34.87
C LEU A 284 -6.84 -21.21 -35.30
N GLY A 285 -6.28 -21.26 -36.51
CA GLY A 285 -5.48 -22.40 -36.97
C GLY A 285 -4.23 -22.63 -36.12
N LEU A 286 -3.56 -21.56 -35.68
CA LEU A 286 -2.43 -21.63 -34.75
C LEU A 286 -2.86 -22.15 -33.38
N VAL A 287 -3.97 -21.65 -32.84
CA VAL A 287 -4.53 -22.09 -31.56
C VAL A 287 -4.95 -23.55 -31.63
N PHE A 288 -5.62 -23.97 -32.70
CA PHE A 288 -5.98 -25.37 -32.95
C PHE A 288 -4.75 -26.26 -33.09
N SER A 289 -3.72 -25.82 -33.80
CA SER A 289 -2.46 -26.57 -33.93
C SER A 289 -1.72 -26.72 -32.60
N ILE A 290 -1.79 -25.69 -31.74
CA ILE A 290 -1.26 -25.77 -30.37
C ILE A 290 -2.12 -26.69 -29.50
N LEU A 291 -3.45 -26.63 -29.64
CA LEU A 291 -4.39 -27.51 -28.94
C LEU A 291 -4.22 -28.98 -29.35
N GLU A 292 -4.06 -29.27 -30.64
CA GLU A 292 -3.72 -30.61 -31.14
C GLU A 292 -2.35 -31.07 -30.64
N LYS A 293 -1.35 -30.19 -30.56
CA LYS A 293 -0.07 -30.56 -29.93
C LYS A 293 -0.17 -30.81 -28.42
N LEU A 294 -1.14 -30.21 -27.75
CA LEU A 294 -1.36 -30.38 -26.31
C LEU A 294 -2.30 -31.54 -25.95
N PHE A 295 -3.30 -31.84 -26.79
CA PHE A 295 -4.38 -32.79 -26.53
C PHE A 295 -4.51 -33.89 -27.60
N GLY A 296 -3.93 -33.71 -28.78
CA GLY A 296 -3.96 -34.67 -29.90
C GLY A 296 -2.86 -35.71 -29.79
N SER A 297 -2.96 -36.57 -28.79
CA SER A 297 -2.28 -37.88 -28.79
C SER A 297 -3.29 -38.95 -28.40
N GLU A 298 -4.24 -39.25 -29.28
CA GLU A 298 -4.79 -40.60 -29.27
C GLU A 298 -3.71 -41.50 -29.87
N GLU A 299 -2.89 -42.12 -29.02
CA GLU A 299 -2.10 -43.28 -29.44
C GLU A 299 -3.09 -44.28 -30.03
N SER A 300 -2.87 -44.70 -31.29
CA SER A 300 -3.76 -45.65 -31.95
C SER A 300 -3.79 -46.95 -31.12
N LEU A 301 -4.95 -47.60 -31.03
CA LEU A 301 -5.12 -48.84 -30.27
C LEU A 301 -4.09 -49.91 -30.69
N GLU A 302 -3.67 -49.89 -31.95
CA GLU A 302 -2.63 -50.77 -32.49
C GLU A 302 -1.23 -50.44 -31.93
N ASP A 303 -0.91 -49.18 -31.67
CA ASP A 303 0.35 -48.78 -31.04
C ASP A 303 0.40 -49.19 -29.56
N ILE A 304 -0.74 -49.11 -28.86
CA ILE A 304 -0.88 -49.57 -27.48
C ILE A 304 -0.75 -51.10 -27.41
N LEU A 305 -1.41 -51.84 -28.32
CA LEU A 305 -1.31 -53.29 -28.41
C LEU A 305 0.12 -53.75 -28.72
N ARG A 306 0.80 -53.11 -29.68
CA ARG A 306 2.21 -53.42 -30.01
C ARG A 306 3.17 -53.20 -28.83
N ARG A 307 2.95 -52.15 -28.03
CA ARG A 307 3.75 -51.91 -26.82
C ARG A 307 3.52 -52.96 -25.74
N LEU A 308 2.29 -53.45 -25.61
CA LEU A 308 1.94 -54.49 -24.64
C LEU A 308 2.48 -55.86 -25.08
N GLU A 309 2.44 -56.18 -26.37
CA GLU A 309 3.10 -57.37 -26.93
C GLU A 309 4.61 -57.35 -26.69
N ALA A 310 5.27 -56.22 -26.91
CA ALA A 310 6.70 -56.05 -26.63
C ALA A 310 7.05 -56.23 -25.13
N ARG A 311 6.07 -56.12 -24.23
CA ARG A 311 6.22 -56.38 -22.78
C ARG A 311 5.84 -57.80 -22.38
N GLY A 312 5.51 -58.68 -23.34
CA GLY A 312 5.22 -60.09 -23.11
C GLY A 312 3.75 -60.42 -22.88
N TYR A 313 2.83 -59.49 -23.16
CA TYR A 313 1.39 -59.77 -23.15
C TYR A 313 0.94 -60.34 -24.51
N ASP A 314 0.00 -61.29 -24.48
CA ASP A 314 -0.53 -61.94 -25.69
C ASP A 314 -1.55 -61.03 -26.39
N GLY A 315 -1.16 -60.44 -27.52
CA GLY A 315 -1.94 -59.43 -28.21
C GLY A 315 -3.29 -59.93 -28.72
N ASP A 316 -3.39 -61.21 -29.08
CA ASP A 316 -4.65 -61.82 -29.54
C ASP A 316 -5.68 -61.93 -28.40
N LYS A 317 -5.23 -62.16 -27.16
CA LYS A 317 -6.10 -62.16 -25.98
C LYS A 317 -6.57 -60.76 -25.62
N LEU A 318 -5.68 -59.76 -25.70
CA LEU A 318 -6.03 -58.36 -25.46
C LEU A 318 -7.03 -57.84 -26.48
N LYS A 319 -6.86 -58.20 -27.75
CA LYS A 319 -7.78 -57.83 -28.83
C LYS A 319 -9.16 -58.45 -28.63
N ARG A 320 -9.23 -59.74 -28.25
CA ARG A 320 -10.49 -60.41 -27.91
C ARG A 320 -11.20 -59.82 -26.69
N LEU A 321 -10.45 -59.45 -25.65
CA LEU A 321 -11.02 -58.79 -24.46
C LEU A 321 -11.64 -57.43 -24.80
N ILE A 322 -10.99 -56.67 -25.69
CA ILE A 322 -11.51 -55.38 -26.16
C ILE A 322 -12.76 -55.59 -27.02
N GLU A 323 -12.74 -56.56 -27.94
CA GLU A 323 -13.91 -56.93 -28.74
C GLU A 323 -15.07 -57.44 -27.88
N GLU A 324 -14.82 -58.22 -26.81
CA GLU A 324 -15.86 -58.67 -25.86
C GLU A 324 -16.47 -57.52 -25.07
N ILE A 325 -15.67 -56.52 -24.70
CA ILE A 325 -16.13 -55.31 -24.01
C ILE A 325 -16.98 -54.44 -24.95
N GLU A 326 -16.60 -54.32 -26.22
CA GLU A 326 -17.35 -53.55 -27.22
C GLU A 326 -18.64 -54.26 -27.68
N THR A 327 -18.63 -55.60 -27.79
CA THR A 327 -19.78 -56.38 -28.27
C THR A 327 -20.73 -56.85 -27.16
N GLY A 328 -20.35 -56.70 -25.89
CA GLY A 328 -21.26 -56.84 -24.74
C GLY A 328 -21.86 -58.24 -24.53
N SER A 329 -21.23 -59.30 -25.02
CA SER A 329 -21.75 -60.67 -24.93
C SER A 329 -21.24 -61.39 -23.67
N LYS A 330 -22.10 -61.55 -22.66
CA LYS A 330 -21.93 -62.49 -21.54
C LYS A 330 -22.86 -63.69 -21.72
N LEU A 331 -22.32 -64.91 -21.73
CA LEU A 331 -22.94 -66.19 -21.34
C LEU A 331 -21.78 -67.23 -21.35
N GLY A 332 -21.55 -68.12 -20.38
CA GLY A 332 -22.32 -68.60 -19.26
C GLY A 332 -21.79 -70.00 -18.92
N GLY A 333 -21.77 -70.35 -17.64
CA GLY A 333 -21.48 -71.69 -17.13
C GLY A 333 -20.67 -71.63 -15.83
N ALA A 334 -21.10 -72.16 -14.70
CA ALA A 334 -22.29 -72.92 -14.36
C ALA A 334 -22.43 -72.88 -12.82
N HIS A 335 -23.66 -72.97 -12.30
CA HIS A 335 -23.88 -73.45 -10.93
C HIS A 335 -23.78 -74.98 -10.92
N GLY A 336 -23.04 -75.54 -9.95
CA GLY A 336 -23.04 -76.97 -9.67
C GLY A 336 -21.99 -77.41 -8.65
N ARG A 337 -22.31 -77.24 -7.36
CA ARG A 337 -21.66 -77.75 -6.13
C ARG A 337 -20.31 -77.19 -5.70
#